data_AF-A0A8J3NRY0-F1
#
_entry.id   AF-A0A8J3NRY0-F1
#
_cell.length_a   1.000
_cell.length_b   1.000
_cell.length_c   1.000
_cell.angle_alpha   90.00
_cell.angle_beta   90.00
_cell.angle_gamma   90.00
#
_symmetry.space_group_name_H-M   'P 1'
#
loop_
_entity.id
_entity.type
_entity.pdbx_description
1 polymer ?
#
loop_
_entity_poly.entity_id
_entity_poly.type
_entity_poly.pdbx_seq_one_letter_code
_entity_poly.pdbx_strand_id
1 'polypeptide(L)'
;MGNGETPDEVSVDLGTLRFFAEVMKADTDDGLRRGAIRADAEVQTGVRFGTRTLSGEVVAGTDALKAALDRANTNVARQVEAADILIHAMEQILANYTAADMASAEQVATVERTLLDAVKAAEAVYPEPERLPRGLVA
;
A
#
# COMPACT_ATOMS: atom_id res chain seq x y z
N MET A 1 -13.10 -1.83 -37.95
CA MET A 1 -12.72 -3.02 -37.17
C MET A 1 -11.76 -2.54 -36.09
N GLY A 2 -12.29 -2.19 -34.93
CA GLY A 2 -11.49 -1.81 -33.77
C GLY A 2 -11.27 -3.06 -32.93
N ASN A 3 -10.03 -3.52 -32.85
CA ASN A 3 -9.66 -4.61 -31.96
C ASN A 3 -9.85 -4.10 -30.53
N GLY A 4 -10.86 -4.62 -29.84
CA GLY A 4 -10.99 -4.46 -28.40
C GLY A 4 -9.86 -5.25 -27.76
N GLU A 5 -8.75 -4.59 -27.47
CA GLU A 5 -7.82 -5.06 -26.44
C GLU A 5 -8.63 -5.13 -25.15
N THR A 6 -9.05 -6.34 -24.78
CA THR A 6 -9.47 -6.62 -23.41
C THR A 6 -8.29 -6.23 -22.52
N PRO A 7 -8.47 -5.31 -21.55
CA PRO A 7 -7.39 -4.90 -20.69
C PRO A 7 -6.79 -6.15 -20.04
N ASP A 8 -5.47 -6.30 -20.14
CA ASP A 8 -4.75 -7.36 -19.44
C ASP A 8 -5.23 -7.37 -17.99
N GLU A 9 -5.66 -8.54 -17.52
CA GLU A 9 -6.20 -8.71 -16.19
C GLU A 9 -5.08 -8.45 -15.17
N VAL A 10 -5.02 -7.22 -14.66
CA VAL A 10 -4.02 -6.81 -13.66
C VAL A 10 -4.45 -7.41 -12.33
N SER A 11 -4.00 -8.62 -12.05
CA SER A 11 -4.11 -9.24 -10.72
C SER A 11 -3.16 -8.52 -9.76
N VAL A 12 -3.68 -7.56 -8.98
CA VAL A 12 -2.90 -6.88 -7.94
C VAL A 12 -2.88 -7.71 -6.67
N ASP A 13 -1.69 -8.14 -6.25
CA ASP A 13 -1.48 -8.78 -4.95
C ASP A 13 -1.52 -7.72 -3.83
N LEU A 14 -2.73 -7.50 -3.29
CA LEU A 14 -2.98 -6.57 -2.20
C LEU A 14 -2.29 -6.99 -0.89
N GLY A 15 -2.00 -8.29 -0.71
CA GLY A 15 -1.30 -8.81 0.47
C GLY A 15 0.15 -8.36 0.49
N THR A 16 0.85 -8.55 -0.64
CA THR A 16 2.23 -8.08 -0.80
C THR A 16 2.32 -6.55 -0.75
N LEU A 17 1.33 -5.83 -1.29
CA LEU A 17 1.28 -4.37 -1.25
C LEU A 17 1.11 -3.84 0.19
N ARG A 18 0.25 -4.48 0.99
CA ARG A 18 0.08 -4.15 2.41
C ARG A 18 1.34 -4.45 3.21
N PHE A 19 1.94 -5.62 3.01
CA PHE A 19 3.20 -5.99 3.67
C PHE A 19 4.32 -4.99 3.34
N PHE A 20 4.45 -4.59 2.08
CA PHE A 20 5.44 -3.62 1.66
C PHE A 20 5.21 -2.23 2.27
N ALA A 21 3.96 -1.78 2.36
CA ALA A 21 3.62 -0.52 3.04
C ALA A 21 3.97 -0.57 4.55
N GLU A 22 3.67 -1.69 5.23
CA GLU A 22 4.03 -1.89 6.64
C GLU A 22 5.54 -1.90 6.87
N VAL A 23 6.29 -2.61 6.03
CA VAL A 23 7.76 -2.65 6.08
C VAL A 23 8.35 -1.26 5.82
N MET A 24 7.87 -0.55 4.80
CA MET A 24 8.35 0.80 4.49
C MET A 24 8.09 1.77 5.64
N LYS A 25 6.92 1.66 6.28
CA LYS A 25 6.59 2.44 7.47
C LYS A 25 7.52 2.13 8.63
N ALA A 26 7.77 0.85 8.90
CA ALA A 26 8.71 0.42 9.93
C ALA A 26 10.14 0.93 9.66
N ASP A 27 10.65 0.78 8.43
CA ASP A 27 11.98 1.26 8.05
C ASP A 27 12.10 2.79 8.16
N THR A 28 11.02 3.51 7.84
CA THR A 28 10.97 4.97 7.92
C THR A 28 10.94 5.45 9.36
N ASP A 29 10.03 4.91 10.19
CA ASP A 29 9.85 5.33 11.57
C ASP A 29 10.97 4.82 12.50
N ASP A 30 11.38 3.57 12.34
CA ASP A 30 12.32 2.92 13.26
C ASP A 30 13.77 3.04 12.80
N GLY A 31 13.99 3.07 11.49
CA GLY A 31 15.31 3.22 10.89
C GLY A 31 15.67 4.68 10.66
N LEU A 32 15.09 5.27 9.61
CA LEU A 32 15.47 6.59 9.12
C LEU A 32 15.23 7.69 10.15
N ARG A 33 14.03 7.77 10.73
CA ARG A 33 13.64 8.87 11.62
C ARG A 33 14.40 8.81 12.96
N ARG A 34 14.46 7.64 13.61
CA ARG A 34 15.25 7.46 14.84
C ARG A 34 16.75 7.61 14.59
N GLY A 35 17.24 7.06 13.48
CA GLY A 35 18.64 7.17 13.07
C GLY A 35 19.06 8.62 12.86
N ALA A 36 18.22 9.42 12.21
CA ALA A 36 18.45 10.86 12.02
C ALA A 36 18.57 11.59 13.34
N ILE A 37 17.63 11.37 14.27
CA ILE A 37 17.61 12.01 15.59
C ILE A 37 18.87 11.66 16.39
N ARG A 38 19.27 10.39 16.38
CA ARG A 38 20.47 9.93 17.09
C ARG A 38 21.74 10.51 16.48
N ALA A 39 21.85 10.47 15.16
CA ALA A 39 22.99 11.03 14.45
C ALA A 39 23.14 12.52 14.74
N ASP A 40 22.06 13.29 14.72
CA ASP A 40 22.07 14.73 15.04
C ASP A 40 22.56 14.99 16.47
N ALA A 41 22.13 14.18 17.45
CA ALA A 41 22.56 14.31 18.84
C ALA A 41 24.07 14.00 19.06
N GLU A 42 24.57 12.92 18.46
CA GLU A 42 26.00 12.54 18.53
C GLU A 42 26.87 13.62 17.85
N VAL A 43 26.38 14.17 16.75
CA VAL A 43 27.00 15.23 15.98
C VAL A 43 27.10 16.54 16.75
N GLN A 44 26.01 17.00 17.36
CA GLN A 44 26.02 18.22 18.17
C GLN A 44 27.02 18.10 19.32
N THR A 45 27.21 16.90 19.85
CA THR A 45 28.21 16.61 20.90
C THR A 45 29.64 16.70 20.35
N GLY A 46 29.91 16.09 19.20
CA GLY A 46 31.23 16.11 18.54
C GLY A 46 31.66 17.51 18.07
N VAL A 47 30.76 18.28 17.46
CA VAL A 47 31.01 19.66 17.01
C VAL A 47 31.36 20.57 18.19
N ARG A 48 30.65 20.44 19.33
CA ARG A 48 30.97 21.20 20.55
C ARG A 48 32.37 20.88 21.09
N PHE A 49 32.85 19.65 20.92
CA PHE A 49 34.21 19.27 21.32
C PHE A 49 35.26 19.96 20.46
N GLY A 50 35.08 19.97 19.12
CA GLY A 50 35.98 20.63 18.17
C GLY A 50 36.11 22.15 18.41
N THR A 51 34.99 22.83 18.63
CA THR A 51 34.95 24.30 18.84
C THR A 51 35.71 24.81 20.07
N ARG A 52 36.05 23.94 21.04
CA ARG A 52 36.86 24.32 22.21
C ARG A 52 38.36 24.33 21.94
N THR A 53 38.79 23.94 20.74
CA THR A 53 40.21 23.81 20.36
C THR A 53 40.60 24.95 19.41
N LEU A 54 41.58 25.78 19.79
CA LEU A 54 41.93 27.04 19.12
C LEU A 54 42.83 26.88 17.86
N SER A 55 42.97 25.68 17.31
CA SER A 55 43.75 25.46 16.08
C SER A 55 42.91 25.82 14.84
N GLY A 56 43.49 26.58 13.90
CA GLY A 56 42.83 26.95 12.65
C GLY A 56 42.41 25.76 11.79
N GLU A 57 43.15 24.65 11.84
CA GLU A 57 42.78 23.39 11.16
C GLU A 57 41.52 22.75 11.79
N VAL A 58 41.36 22.88 13.11
CA VAL A 58 40.19 22.37 13.82
C VAL A 58 38.95 23.21 13.49
N VAL A 59 39.08 24.52 13.32
CA VAL A 59 37.98 25.40 12.90
C VAL A 59 37.50 25.03 11.49
N ALA A 60 38.41 24.92 10.52
CA ALA A 60 38.06 24.53 9.15
C ALA A 60 37.44 23.13 9.07
N GLY A 61 37.98 22.17 9.85
CA GLY A 61 37.41 20.83 9.97
C GLY A 61 36.00 20.83 10.59
N THR A 62 35.76 21.69 11.58
CA THR A 62 34.45 21.85 12.23
C THR A 62 33.41 22.42 11.26
N ASP A 63 33.78 23.43 10.47
CA ASP A 63 32.88 24.03 9.47
C ASP A 63 32.55 23.06 8.33
N ALA A 64 33.54 22.31 7.84
CA ALA A 64 33.34 21.27 6.83
C ALA A 64 32.44 20.15 7.35
N LEU A 65 32.64 19.72 8.60
CA LEU A 65 31.79 18.75 9.27
C LEU A 65 30.35 19.27 9.37
N LYS A 66 30.15 20.50 9.86
CA LYS A 66 28.82 21.11 9.96
C LYS A 66 28.10 21.17 8.61
N ALA A 67 28.79 21.58 7.56
CA ALA A 67 28.20 21.62 6.21
C ALA A 67 27.84 20.23 5.67
N ALA A 68 28.65 19.20 5.96
CA ALA A 68 28.34 17.83 5.58
C ALA A 68 27.10 17.31 6.32
N LEU A 69 26.93 17.69 7.59
CA LEU A 69 25.80 17.31 8.43
C LEU A 69 24.50 17.97 8.00
N ASP A 70 24.53 19.27 7.69
CA ASP A 70 23.37 19.97 7.16
C ASP A 70 22.85 19.30 5.87
N ARG A 71 23.77 18.86 5.00
CA ARG A 71 23.42 18.09 3.78
C ARG A 71 22.86 16.71 4.12
N ALA A 72 23.46 16.00 5.07
CA ALA A 72 22.99 14.69 5.49
C ALA A 72 21.55 14.78 6.06
N ASN A 73 21.31 15.74 6.95
CA ASN A 73 19.99 16.01 7.53
C ASN A 73 18.96 16.38 6.44
N THR A 74 19.34 17.23 5.49
CA THR A 74 18.47 17.57 4.34
C THR A 74 18.12 16.35 3.50
N ASN A 75 19.09 15.47 3.25
CA ASN A 75 18.86 14.26 2.47
C ASN A 75 17.95 13.27 3.20
N VAL A 76 18.15 13.08 4.52
CA VAL A 76 17.31 12.20 5.32
C VAL A 76 15.88 12.74 5.39
N ALA A 77 15.69 14.05 5.57
CA ALA A 77 14.37 14.67 5.53
C ALA A 77 13.63 14.41 4.20
N ARG A 78 14.33 14.55 3.06
CA ARG A 78 13.77 14.24 1.73
C ARG A 78 13.44 12.75 1.55
N GLN A 79 14.26 11.85 2.10
CA GLN A 79 13.99 10.41 2.04
C GLN A 79 12.75 10.04 2.86
N VAL A 80 12.59 10.63 4.05
CA VAL A 80 11.38 10.44 4.87
C VAL A 80 10.16 10.99 4.15
N GLU A 81 10.23 12.18 3.57
CA GLU A 81 9.13 12.77 2.78
C GLU A 81 8.73 11.89 1.59
N ALA A 82 9.71 11.36 0.85
CA ALA A 82 9.45 10.44 -0.26
C ALA A 82 8.80 9.14 0.21
N ALA A 83 9.24 8.58 1.34
CA ALA A 83 8.64 7.39 1.93
C ALA A 83 7.19 7.64 2.36
N ASP A 84 6.91 8.78 3.01
CA ASP A 84 5.54 9.16 3.42
C ASP A 84 4.60 9.29 2.20
N ILE A 85 5.08 9.88 1.09
CA ILE A 85 4.31 9.96 -0.16
C ILE A 85 4.00 8.57 -0.73
N LEU A 86 4.98 7.66 -0.73
CA LEU A 86 4.81 6.30 -1.23
C LEU A 86 3.84 5.49 -0.37
N ILE A 87 3.97 5.58 0.96
CA ILE A 87 3.03 4.96 1.90
C ILE A 87 1.61 5.44 1.62
N HIS A 88 1.41 6.75 1.48
CA HIS A 88 0.09 7.30 1.22
C HIS A 88 -0.50 6.83 -0.13
N ALA A 89 0.31 6.79 -1.18
CA ALA A 89 -0.12 6.28 -2.48
C ALA A 89 -0.54 4.80 -2.39
N MET A 90 0.19 3.98 -1.65
CA MET A 90 -0.15 2.57 -1.43
C MET A 90 -1.45 2.40 -0.65
N GLU A 91 -1.66 3.18 0.41
CA GLU A 91 -2.92 3.19 1.17
C GLU A 91 -4.12 3.56 0.29
N GLN A 92 -3.96 4.56 -0.58
CA GLN A 92 -5.00 4.94 -1.54
C GLN A 92 -5.30 3.83 -2.55
N ILE A 93 -4.28 3.18 -3.09
CA ILE A 93 -4.46 2.04 -4.02
C ILE A 93 -5.22 0.92 -3.32
N LEU A 94 -4.83 0.55 -2.10
CA LEU A 94 -5.51 -0.48 -1.31
C LEU A 94 -6.98 -0.11 -1.04
N ALA A 95 -7.25 1.15 -0.69
CA ALA A 95 -8.62 1.62 -0.45
C ALA A 95 -9.48 1.55 -1.73
N ASN A 96 -8.93 1.99 -2.86
CA ASN A 96 -9.62 1.96 -4.15
C ASN A 96 -9.91 0.52 -4.61
N TYR A 97 -8.94 -0.40 -4.46
CA TYR A 97 -9.14 -1.81 -4.79
C TYR A 97 -10.18 -2.47 -3.89
N THR A 98 -10.13 -2.20 -2.58
CA THR A 98 -11.13 -2.73 -1.64
C THR A 98 -12.53 -2.24 -1.99
N ALA A 99 -12.68 -0.95 -2.34
CA ALA A 99 -13.97 -0.40 -2.77
C ALA A 99 -14.46 -1.01 -4.08
N ALA A 100 -13.58 -1.23 -5.05
CA ALA A 100 -13.90 -1.86 -6.33
C ALA A 100 -14.32 -3.34 -6.16
N ASP A 101 -13.63 -4.08 -5.28
CA ASP A 101 -13.95 -5.46 -4.95
C ASP A 101 -15.32 -5.56 -4.26
N MET A 102 -15.59 -4.70 -3.27
CA MET A 102 -16.90 -4.62 -2.63
C MET A 102 -18.03 -4.30 -3.62
N ALA A 103 -17.81 -3.33 -4.53
CA ALA A 103 -18.79 -2.98 -5.56
C ALA A 103 -19.03 -4.14 -6.54
N SER A 104 -17.98 -4.88 -6.90
CA SER A 104 -18.08 -6.05 -7.76
C SER A 104 -18.85 -7.18 -7.07
N ALA A 105 -18.57 -7.45 -5.80
CA ALA A 105 -19.30 -8.42 -4.99
C ALA A 105 -20.80 -8.08 -4.88
N GLU A 106 -21.14 -6.80 -4.70
CA GLU A 106 -22.54 -6.33 -4.66
C GLU A 106 -23.25 -6.54 -6.01
N GLN A 107 -22.57 -6.27 -7.13
CA GLN A 107 -23.10 -6.51 -8.47
C GLN A 107 -23.33 -8.01 -8.74
N VAL A 108 -22.38 -8.86 -8.36
CA VAL A 108 -22.51 -10.32 -8.47
C VAL A 108 -23.70 -10.82 -7.66
N ALA A 109 -23.84 -10.38 -6.40
CA ALA A 109 -24.99 -10.74 -5.56
C ALA A 109 -26.33 -10.30 -6.18
N THR A 110 -26.35 -9.13 -6.84
CA THR A 110 -27.53 -8.64 -7.55
C THR A 110 -27.87 -9.50 -8.77
N VAL A 111 -26.86 -9.90 -9.55
CA VAL A 111 -27.02 -10.79 -10.71
C VAL A 111 -27.49 -12.17 -10.26
N GLU A 112 -26.88 -12.75 -9.24
CA GLU A 112 -27.30 -14.03 -8.65
C GLU A 112 -28.75 -13.97 -8.17
N ARG A 113 -29.14 -12.89 -7.48
CA ARG A 113 -30.52 -12.69 -7.04
C ARG A 113 -31.49 -12.58 -8.21
N THR A 114 -31.12 -11.83 -9.25
CA THR A 114 -31.93 -11.68 -10.46
C THR A 114 -32.11 -13.03 -11.18
N LEU A 115 -31.04 -13.83 -11.24
CA LEU A 115 -31.08 -15.19 -11.77
C LEU A 115 -31.99 -16.10 -10.94
N LEU A 116 -31.87 -16.07 -9.61
CA LEU A 116 -32.73 -16.85 -8.72
C LEU A 116 -34.20 -16.46 -8.84
N ASP A 117 -34.50 -15.17 -8.94
CA ASP A 117 -35.86 -14.68 -9.11
C ASP A 117 -36.43 -15.08 -10.50
N ALA A 118 -35.60 -15.04 -11.54
CA ALA A 118 -35.97 -15.52 -12.88
C ALA A 118 -36.23 -17.04 -12.91
N VAL A 119 -35.41 -17.84 -12.21
CA VAL A 119 -35.61 -19.29 -12.07
C VAL A 119 -36.93 -19.58 -11.34
N LYS A 120 -37.20 -18.91 -10.21
CA LYS A 120 -38.47 -19.08 -9.48
C LYS A 120 -39.68 -18.68 -10.33
N ALA A 121 -39.57 -17.60 -11.09
CA ALA A 121 -40.63 -17.18 -12.01
C ALA A 121 -40.86 -18.21 -13.13
N ALA A 122 -39.78 -18.81 -13.65
CA ALA A 122 -39.86 -19.87 -14.65
C ALA A 122 -40.49 -21.14 -14.08
N GLU A 123 -40.12 -21.59 -12.88
CA GLU A 123 -40.71 -22.75 -12.19
C GLU A 123 -42.20 -22.55 -11.87
N ALA A 124 -42.62 -21.32 -11.59
CA ALA A 124 -44.04 -21.01 -11.37
C ALA A 124 -44.89 -21.12 -12.65
N VAL A 125 -44.28 -20.88 -13.83
CA VAL A 125 -44.96 -20.98 -15.14
C VAL A 125 -44.83 -22.38 -15.74
N TYR A 126 -43.70 -23.04 -15.51
CA TYR A 126 -43.39 -24.39 -15.96
C TYR A 126 -43.01 -25.23 -14.74
N PRO A 127 -43.98 -25.67 -13.91
CA PRO A 127 -43.68 -26.59 -12.82
C PRO A 127 -43.00 -27.83 -13.40
N GLU A 128 -41.92 -28.29 -12.75
CA GLU A 128 -41.23 -29.51 -13.19
C GLU A 128 -42.26 -30.62 -13.46
N PRO A 129 -42.17 -31.34 -14.59
CA PRO A 129 -43.06 -32.45 -14.85
C PRO A 129 -42.93 -33.44 -13.71
N GLU A 130 -44.06 -33.69 -13.03
CA GLU A 130 -44.20 -34.62 -11.92
C GLU A 130 -43.42 -35.89 -12.28
N ARG A 131 -42.30 -36.15 -11.59
CA ARG A 131 -41.53 -37.38 -11.83
C ARG A 131 -42.45 -38.54 -11.50
N LEU A 132 -43.00 -39.18 -12.53
CA LEU A 132 -43.84 -40.35 -12.39
C LEU A 132 -43.13 -41.33 -11.45
N PRO A 133 -43.81 -41.84 -10.41
CA PRO A 133 -43.20 -42.81 -9.51
C PRO A 133 -42.69 -43.98 -10.35
N ARG A 134 -41.39 -44.28 -10.23
CA ARG A 134 -40.78 -45.49 -10.82
C ARG A 134 -41.44 -46.71 -10.17
N GLY A 135 -42.54 -47.19 -10.75
CA GLY A 135 -43.26 -48.30 -10.16
C GLY A 135 -44.59 -48.70 -10.79
N LEU A 136 -44.94 -48.24 -11.99
CA LEU A 136 -46.13 -48.76 -12.69
C LEU A 136 -45.82 -49.07 -14.16
N VAL A 137 -45.06 -50.14 -14.36
CA VAL A 137 -45.13 -50.93 -15.60
C VAL A 137 -45.53 -52.33 -15.13
N ALA A 138 -46.76 -52.71 -15.47
CA ALA A 138 -47.36 -54.01 -15.19
C ALA A 138 -46.65 -55.13 -15.97
#